data_AF-A0A9D4QCS8-F1
#
_entry.id   AF-A0A9D4QCS8-F1
#
_cell.length_a   1.000
_cell.length_b   1.000
_cell.length_c   1.000
_cell.angle_alpha   90.00
_cell.angle_beta   90.00
_cell.angle_gamma   90.00
#
_symmetry.space_group_name_H-M   'P 1'
#
loop_
_entity.id
_entity.type
_entity.pdbx_description
1 polymer ?
#
loop_
_entity_poly.entity_id
_entity_poly.type
_entity_poly.pdbx_seq_one_letter_code
_entity_poly.pdbx_strand_id
1 'polypeptide(L)'
;MLGEIEAVVLDIEGTVISISFVKDVLFPFARKNIRAYLESHWEEPELRTIVDQLHTQAIGDVKYHGSVPPIDDPAEAPKEALIAQLEANLLWQMDADRKAAPLKALQGLVWKEGYASGQLRAPLYPDVVPMLTAWKSRRLKLAIYSSGSVQAQQLLFSHTTEGDVTTLLDGYFDINTAGVKTDARSYEVISEAISVDPSKILFLTDIVAVKRCCYYGQSLSDPERRRYHIKVAKCGSDNPLALSDDQFTNDVGCYPSVDRADINDYLVHGTSFVTREQLKSYKSLEAHNYVTSGLVEPPRVKTLRDGNIVVVSKLDAQQRLAAWALSQVHATRSGRGQFQRRTIVNETHEYKEVKETPHNT
;
A
#
# COMPACT_ATOMS: atom_id res chain seq x y z
N MET A 1 -6.67 -12.87 22.32
CA MET A 1 -6.94 -11.65 23.09
C MET A 1 -5.98 -10.60 22.57
N LEU A 2 -6.48 -9.54 21.93
CA LEU A 2 -5.64 -8.36 21.66
C LEU A 2 -5.29 -7.77 23.03
N GLY A 3 -4.00 -7.52 23.30
CA GLY A 3 -3.55 -6.89 24.53
C GLY A 3 -4.10 -5.46 24.67
N GLU A 4 -3.85 -4.83 25.80
CA GLU A 4 -4.18 -3.41 26.00
C GLU A 4 -3.37 -2.55 25.01
N ILE A 5 -4.08 -1.78 24.17
CA ILE A 5 -3.47 -0.88 23.19
C ILE A 5 -2.89 0.34 23.92
N GLU A 6 -1.62 0.62 23.66
CA GLU A 6 -0.88 1.73 24.28
C GLU A 6 -0.58 2.87 23.30
N ALA A 7 -0.68 2.62 21.99
CA ALA A 7 -0.52 3.65 20.97
C ALA A 7 -1.47 3.46 19.77
N VAL A 8 -1.84 4.57 19.15
CA VAL A 8 -2.54 4.59 17.87
C VAL A 8 -1.72 5.38 16.85
N VAL A 9 -1.43 4.75 15.72
CA VAL A 9 -0.82 5.39 14.56
C VAL A 9 -1.89 5.56 13.49
N LEU A 10 -1.99 6.76 12.93
CA LEU A 10 -3.04 7.14 11.99
C LEU A 10 -2.45 7.50 10.64
N ASP A 11 -3.06 6.99 9.58
CA ASP A 11 -2.92 7.56 8.25
C ASP A 11 -3.67 8.89 8.14
N ILE A 12 -3.40 9.67 7.10
CA ILE A 12 -4.05 10.95 6.81
C ILE A 12 -5.18 10.75 5.80
N GLU A 13 -4.83 10.57 4.53
CA GLU A 13 -5.77 10.51 3.42
C GLU A 13 -6.72 9.32 3.58
N GLY A 14 -8.02 9.54 3.45
CA GLY A 14 -9.04 8.49 3.58
C GLY A 14 -9.26 7.99 5.01
N THR A 15 -8.47 8.45 5.98
CA THR A 15 -8.52 7.99 7.38
C THR A 15 -8.96 9.10 8.33
N VAL A 16 -8.21 10.20 8.41
CA VAL A 16 -8.58 11.36 9.25
C VAL A 16 -9.09 12.55 8.45
N ILE A 17 -8.86 12.55 7.13
CA ILE A 17 -9.30 13.58 6.21
C ILE A 17 -9.67 12.95 4.86
N SER A 18 -10.57 13.58 4.11
CA SER A 18 -10.96 13.10 2.79
C SER A 18 -9.78 13.07 1.82
N ILE A 19 -9.68 11.99 1.03
CA ILE A 19 -8.77 11.89 -0.11
C ILE A 19 -8.98 13.07 -1.08
N SER A 20 -10.24 13.50 -1.26
CA SER A 20 -10.58 14.62 -2.13
C SER A 20 -10.00 15.95 -1.65
N PHE A 21 -9.79 16.16 -0.35
CA PHE A 21 -9.15 17.40 0.11
C PHE A 21 -7.71 17.50 -0.39
N VAL A 22 -6.95 16.41 -0.30
CA VAL A 22 -5.58 16.40 -0.79
C VAL A 22 -5.53 16.57 -2.31
N LYS A 23 -6.35 15.80 -3.04
CA LYS A 23 -6.38 15.78 -4.50
C LYS A 23 -6.97 17.05 -5.11
N ASP A 24 -8.08 17.54 -4.58
CA ASP A 24 -8.90 18.58 -5.20
C ASP A 24 -8.70 19.96 -4.56
N VAL A 25 -7.99 20.04 -3.42
CA VAL A 25 -7.68 21.32 -2.74
C VAL A 25 -6.17 21.54 -2.61
N LEU A 26 -5.42 20.68 -1.92
CA LEU A 26 -4.01 20.95 -1.64
C LEU A 26 -3.13 21.00 -2.89
N PHE A 27 -3.20 19.98 -3.75
CA PHE A 27 -2.40 19.97 -4.98
C PHE A 27 -2.82 21.08 -5.96
N PRO A 28 -4.13 21.33 -6.21
CA PRO A 28 -4.56 22.46 -7.03
C PRO A 28 -4.17 23.82 -6.44
N PHE A 29 -4.18 23.98 -5.11
CA PHE A 29 -3.72 25.19 -4.46
C PHE A 29 -2.24 25.44 -4.73
N ALA A 30 -1.38 24.43 -4.56
CA ALA A 30 0.04 24.56 -4.92
C ALA A 30 0.20 24.93 -6.40
N ARG A 31 -0.48 24.21 -7.31
CA ARG A 31 -0.43 24.44 -8.75
C ARG A 31 -0.76 25.89 -9.11
N LYS A 32 -1.80 26.45 -8.50
CA LYS A 32 -2.27 27.81 -8.75
C LYS A 32 -1.32 28.89 -8.21
N ASN A 33 -0.65 28.63 -7.08
CA ASN A 33 0.08 29.66 -6.34
C ASN A 33 1.61 29.57 -6.47
N ILE A 34 2.17 28.50 -7.05
CA ILE A 34 3.62 28.32 -7.25
C ILE A 34 4.25 29.55 -7.93
N ARG A 35 3.66 30.06 -9.01
CA ARG A 35 4.22 31.20 -9.73
C ARG A 35 4.30 32.45 -8.85
N ALA A 36 3.19 32.81 -8.20
CA ALA A 36 3.11 33.97 -7.32
C ALA A 36 4.10 33.85 -6.15
N TYR A 37 4.28 32.63 -5.61
CA TYR A 37 5.27 32.34 -4.58
C TYR A 37 6.69 32.59 -5.08
N LEU A 38 7.05 32.05 -6.24
CA LEU A 38 8.37 32.26 -6.85
C LEU A 38 8.67 33.76 -7.08
N GLU A 39 7.68 34.52 -7.54
CA GLU A 39 7.83 35.95 -7.82
C GLU A 39 8.08 36.76 -6.52
N SER A 40 7.32 36.44 -5.46
CA SER A 40 7.29 37.18 -4.19
C SER A 40 8.43 36.83 -3.24
N HIS A 41 8.90 35.58 -3.27
CA HIS A 41 9.89 35.03 -2.33
C HIS A 41 11.27 34.81 -2.96
N TRP A 42 11.50 35.32 -4.18
CA TRP A 42 12.69 35.01 -4.98
C TRP A 42 14.04 35.17 -4.27
N GLU A 43 14.17 36.20 -3.43
CA GLU A 43 15.41 36.54 -2.73
C GLU A 43 15.61 35.71 -1.44
N GLU A 44 14.65 34.86 -1.06
CA GLU A 44 14.76 34.07 0.15
C GLU A 44 15.78 32.93 -0.01
N PRO A 45 16.74 32.77 0.92
CA PRO A 45 17.79 31.75 0.82
C PRO A 45 17.26 30.32 0.71
N GLU A 46 16.14 30.03 1.40
CA GLU A 46 15.49 28.71 1.35
C GLU A 46 14.95 28.43 -0.06
N LEU A 47 14.29 29.42 -0.68
CA LEU A 47 13.81 29.26 -2.06
C LEU A 47 14.96 29.15 -3.05
N ARG A 48 16.02 29.95 -2.91
CA ARG A 48 17.21 29.87 -3.77
C ARG A 48 17.84 28.47 -3.76
N THR A 49 17.94 27.88 -2.56
CA THR A 49 18.43 26.49 -2.41
C THR A 49 17.55 25.49 -3.15
N ILE A 50 16.23 25.64 -3.07
CA ILE A 50 15.28 24.77 -3.78
C ILE A 50 15.40 24.97 -5.30
N VAL A 51 15.57 26.20 -5.78
CA VAL A 51 15.77 26.52 -7.20
C VAL A 51 17.02 25.83 -7.75
N ASP A 52 18.14 25.88 -7.02
CA ASP A 52 19.39 25.19 -7.42
C ASP A 52 19.21 23.65 -7.47
N GLN A 53 18.44 23.10 -6.53
CA GLN A 53 18.09 21.68 -6.52
C GLN A 53 17.18 21.31 -7.69
N LEU A 54 16.19 22.14 -8.03
CA LEU A 54 15.29 21.94 -9.18
C LEU A 54 16.08 21.98 -10.50
N HIS A 55 17.00 22.94 -10.65
CA HIS A 55 17.91 23.02 -11.79
C HIS A 55 18.74 21.74 -11.94
N THR A 56 19.42 21.32 -10.86
CA THR A 56 20.23 20.10 -10.85
C THR A 56 19.41 18.86 -11.17
N GLN A 57 18.20 18.78 -10.61
CA GLN A 57 17.28 17.67 -10.87
C GLN A 57 16.82 17.64 -12.33
N ALA A 58 16.46 18.78 -12.92
CA ALA A 58 16.03 18.87 -14.31
C ALA A 58 17.12 18.36 -15.27
N ILE A 59 18.39 18.71 -15.04
CA ILE A 59 19.53 18.16 -15.80
C ILE A 59 19.62 16.64 -15.67
N GLY A 60 19.43 16.11 -14.47
CA GLY A 60 19.42 14.66 -14.22
C GLY A 60 18.26 13.95 -14.90
N ASP A 61 17.08 14.57 -14.90
CA ASP A 61 15.83 14.00 -15.40
C ASP A 61 15.83 13.81 -16.92
N VAL A 62 16.55 14.65 -17.67
CA VAL A 62 16.70 14.52 -19.14
C VAL A 62 17.20 13.12 -19.53
N LYS A 63 18.05 12.52 -18.70
CA LYS A 63 18.61 11.17 -18.94
C LYS A 63 17.55 10.07 -18.92
N TYR A 64 16.46 10.27 -18.18
CA TYR A 64 15.48 9.22 -17.89
C TYR A 64 14.09 9.50 -18.47
N HIS A 65 13.78 10.76 -18.77
CA HIS A 65 12.42 11.20 -19.08
C HIS A 65 12.26 11.86 -20.47
N GLY A 66 13.31 11.87 -21.30
CA GLY A 66 13.25 12.40 -22.65
C GLY A 66 13.06 13.93 -22.63
N SER A 67 11.89 14.41 -23.07
CA SER A 67 11.59 15.85 -23.10
C SER A 67 11.20 16.36 -21.72
N VAL A 68 12.17 16.97 -21.03
CA VAL A 68 12.00 17.64 -19.73
C VAL A 68 12.00 19.14 -19.97
N PRO A 69 11.05 19.92 -19.42
CA PRO A 69 11.12 21.38 -19.48
C PRO A 69 12.42 21.87 -18.82
N PRO A 70 13.29 22.59 -19.54
CA PRO A 70 14.59 22.97 -19.02
C PRO A 70 14.44 24.04 -17.94
N ILE A 71 15.41 24.05 -17.04
CA ILE A 71 15.68 25.14 -16.11
C ILE A 71 17.12 25.54 -16.41
N ASP A 72 17.36 26.81 -16.75
CA ASP A 72 18.70 27.35 -16.99
C ASP A 72 19.45 27.58 -15.67
N ASP A 73 20.75 27.85 -15.75
CA ASP A 73 21.57 28.10 -14.57
C ASP A 73 21.04 29.30 -13.77
N PRO A 74 20.63 29.10 -12.49
CA PRO A 74 20.10 30.16 -11.64
C PRO A 74 21.06 31.33 -11.37
N ALA A 75 22.36 31.16 -11.66
CA ALA A 75 23.39 32.19 -11.54
C ALA A 75 23.56 33.06 -12.80
N GLU A 76 23.13 32.58 -13.96
CA GLU A 76 23.36 33.24 -15.25
C GLU A 76 22.08 33.78 -15.90
N ALA A 77 20.96 33.08 -15.70
CA ALA A 77 19.71 33.41 -16.37
C ALA A 77 18.92 34.53 -15.64
N PRO A 78 18.19 35.38 -16.39
CA PRO A 78 17.36 36.42 -15.80
C PRO A 78 16.18 35.83 -15.01
N LYS A 79 15.83 36.47 -13.89
CA LYS A 79 14.78 36.04 -12.95
C LYS A 79 13.48 35.67 -13.66
N GLU A 80 12.99 36.52 -14.56
CA GLU A 80 11.69 36.35 -15.22
C GLU A 80 11.68 35.11 -16.13
N ALA A 81 12.79 34.81 -16.79
CA ALA A 81 12.94 33.61 -17.60
C ALA A 81 12.98 32.34 -16.73
N LEU A 82 13.75 32.38 -15.64
CA LEU A 82 13.84 31.28 -14.68
C LEU A 82 12.49 30.96 -14.03
N ILE A 83 11.72 31.98 -13.64
CA ILE A 83 10.39 31.75 -13.05
C ILE A 83 9.47 31.03 -14.03
N ALA A 84 9.46 31.42 -15.30
CA ALA A 84 8.66 30.75 -16.32
C ALA A 84 9.10 29.29 -16.56
N GLN A 85 10.41 29.05 -16.58
CA GLN A 85 11.00 27.71 -16.71
C GLN A 85 10.68 26.81 -15.51
N LEU A 86 10.86 27.34 -14.29
CA LEU A 86 10.53 26.67 -13.03
C LEU A 86 9.05 26.30 -13.00
N GLU A 87 8.16 27.24 -13.32
CA GLU A 87 6.72 26.98 -13.39
C GLU A 87 6.43 25.83 -14.37
N ALA A 88 6.92 25.91 -15.61
CA ALA A 88 6.71 24.86 -16.61
C ALA A 88 7.24 23.49 -16.15
N ASN A 89 8.44 23.46 -15.56
CA ASN A 89 9.02 22.23 -15.04
C ASN A 89 8.22 21.65 -13.87
N LEU A 90 7.83 22.48 -12.90
CA LEU A 90 7.05 22.06 -11.74
C LEU A 90 5.67 21.53 -12.13
N LEU A 91 4.98 22.20 -13.05
CA LEU A 91 3.69 21.73 -13.58
C LEU A 91 3.84 20.38 -14.27
N TRP A 92 4.87 20.20 -15.09
CA TRP A 92 5.19 18.92 -15.71
C TRP A 92 5.48 17.82 -14.67
N GLN A 93 6.22 18.14 -13.61
CA GLN A 93 6.46 17.19 -12.52
C GLN A 93 5.16 16.78 -11.82
N MET A 94 4.26 17.73 -11.58
CA MET A 94 2.95 17.47 -10.95
C MET A 94 2.04 16.64 -11.86
N ASP A 95 2.02 16.92 -13.18
CA ASP A 95 1.20 16.20 -14.16
C ASP A 95 1.65 14.74 -14.33
N ALA A 96 2.94 14.46 -14.12
CA ALA A 96 3.51 13.11 -14.11
C ALA A 96 3.51 12.42 -12.73
N ASP A 97 2.80 12.99 -11.74
CA ASP A 97 2.74 12.53 -10.34
C ASP A 97 4.11 12.29 -9.69
N ARG A 98 5.12 13.07 -10.08
CA ARG A 98 6.48 12.89 -9.58
C ARG A 98 6.55 13.31 -8.10
N LYS A 99 7.26 12.52 -7.31
CA LYS A 99 7.42 12.73 -5.86
C LYS A 99 8.81 13.25 -5.50
N ALA A 100 9.39 14.07 -6.37
CA ALA A 100 10.76 14.53 -6.20
C ALA A 100 10.92 15.44 -4.97
N ALA A 101 12.07 15.34 -4.30
CA ALA A 101 12.32 16.05 -3.04
C ALA A 101 12.18 17.59 -3.14
N PRO A 102 12.82 18.29 -4.11
CA PRO A 102 12.70 19.75 -4.18
C PRO A 102 11.30 20.22 -4.61
N LEU A 103 10.56 19.44 -5.42
CA LEU A 103 9.14 19.71 -5.69
C LEU A 103 8.32 19.69 -4.41
N LYS A 104 8.49 18.65 -3.58
CA LYS A 104 7.80 18.53 -2.28
C LYS A 104 8.17 19.66 -1.32
N ALA A 105 9.44 20.08 -1.31
CA ALA A 105 9.89 21.20 -0.48
C ALA A 105 9.17 22.50 -0.87
N LEU A 106 9.13 22.83 -2.16
CA LEU A 106 8.43 24.02 -2.65
C LEU A 106 6.92 23.97 -2.38
N GLN A 107 6.29 22.81 -2.60
CA GLN A 107 4.88 22.62 -2.27
C GLN A 107 4.62 22.87 -0.78
N GLY A 108 5.51 22.41 0.10
CA GLY A 108 5.46 22.67 1.54
C GLY A 108 5.47 24.16 1.88
N LEU A 109 6.33 24.95 1.22
CA LEU A 109 6.39 26.40 1.40
C LEU A 109 5.11 27.10 0.94
N VAL A 110 4.60 26.76 -0.24
CA VAL A 110 3.35 27.32 -0.77
C VAL A 110 2.16 26.97 0.15
N TRP A 111 2.10 25.74 0.65
CA TRP A 111 1.05 25.34 1.60
C TRP A 111 1.18 26.08 2.94
N LYS A 112 2.40 26.28 3.44
CA LYS A 112 2.65 27.04 4.67
C LYS A 112 2.04 28.43 4.59
N GLU A 113 2.22 29.14 3.49
CA GLU A 113 1.62 30.46 3.28
C GLU A 113 0.09 30.37 3.12
N GLY A 114 -0.41 29.37 2.41
CA GLY A 114 -1.84 29.11 2.29
C GLY A 114 -2.53 28.89 3.64
N TYR A 115 -1.90 28.12 4.53
CA TYR A 115 -2.40 27.88 5.89
C TYR A 115 -2.29 29.13 6.77
N ALA A 116 -1.15 29.83 6.74
CA ALA A 116 -0.91 31.03 7.52
C ALA A 116 -1.85 32.18 7.14
N SER A 117 -2.15 32.34 5.85
CA SER A 117 -3.11 33.34 5.34
C SER A 117 -4.57 32.95 5.56
N GLY A 118 -4.85 31.71 5.97
CA GLY A 118 -6.19 31.18 6.15
C GLY A 118 -6.91 30.75 4.86
N GLN A 119 -6.23 30.82 3.72
CA GLN A 119 -6.75 30.29 2.44
C GLN A 119 -6.87 28.75 2.46
N LEU A 120 -6.04 28.09 3.27
CA LEU A 120 -6.12 26.68 3.56
C LEU A 120 -6.55 26.45 5.02
N ARG A 121 -7.48 25.52 5.18
CA ARG A 121 -7.87 24.90 6.45
C ARG A 121 -8.09 23.43 6.18
N ALA A 122 -7.61 22.56 7.06
CA ALA A 122 -7.73 21.12 6.90
C ALA A 122 -9.05 20.63 7.54
N PRO A 123 -10.05 20.20 6.75
CA PRO A 123 -11.30 19.68 7.28
C PRO A 123 -11.13 18.23 7.73
N LEU A 124 -10.71 18.01 8.99
CA LEU A 124 -10.70 16.66 9.55
C LEU A 124 -12.14 16.11 9.59
N TYR A 125 -12.29 14.78 9.58
CA TYR A 125 -13.62 14.22 9.80
C TYR A 125 -14.13 14.60 11.21
N PRO A 126 -15.45 14.83 11.38
CA PRO A 126 -16.00 15.36 12.64
C PRO A 126 -15.71 14.50 13.88
N ASP A 127 -15.47 13.21 13.70
CA ASP A 127 -15.17 12.24 14.76
C ASP A 127 -13.69 12.20 15.17
N VAL A 128 -12.77 12.76 14.35
CA VAL A 128 -11.32 12.64 14.57
C VAL A 128 -10.87 13.36 15.83
N VAL A 129 -11.17 14.65 15.97
CA VAL A 129 -10.73 15.43 17.14
C VAL A 129 -11.31 14.88 18.45
N PRO A 130 -12.62 14.57 18.55
CA PRO A 130 -13.18 13.91 19.73
C PRO A 130 -12.47 12.61 20.10
N MET A 131 -12.14 11.79 19.09
CA MET A 131 -11.45 10.51 19.28
C MET A 131 -10.00 10.70 19.75
N LEU A 132 -9.24 11.61 19.13
CA LEU A 132 -7.88 11.95 19.56
C LEU A 132 -7.87 12.43 21.01
N THR A 133 -8.79 13.31 21.39
CA THR A 133 -8.92 13.78 22.79
C THR A 133 -9.24 12.64 23.75
N ALA A 134 -10.17 11.75 23.38
CA ALA A 134 -10.56 10.60 24.21
C ALA A 134 -9.41 9.59 24.40
N TRP A 135 -8.58 9.37 23.38
CA TRP A 135 -7.41 8.52 23.51
C TRP A 135 -6.28 9.19 24.31
N LYS A 136 -6.10 10.49 24.14
CA LYS A 136 -5.11 11.24 24.93
C LYS A 136 -5.44 11.25 26.42
N SER A 137 -6.72 11.37 26.78
CA SER A 137 -7.16 11.31 28.20
C SER A 137 -6.93 9.93 28.82
N ARG A 138 -6.88 8.87 28.00
CA ARG A 138 -6.50 7.50 28.38
C ARG A 138 -4.99 7.25 28.31
N ARG A 139 -4.19 8.28 28.03
CA ARG A 139 -2.72 8.24 27.94
C ARG A 139 -2.17 7.34 26.83
N LEU A 140 -2.94 7.13 25.75
CA LEU A 140 -2.41 6.50 24.55
C LEU A 140 -1.45 7.46 23.86
N LYS A 141 -0.36 6.93 23.29
CA LYS A 141 0.49 7.69 22.37
C LYS A 141 -0.18 7.78 21.01
N LEU A 142 -0.22 8.97 20.42
CA LEU A 142 -0.89 9.22 19.14
C LEU A 142 0.13 9.71 18.13
N ALA A 143 0.25 9.04 16.99
CA ALA A 143 1.18 9.47 15.96
C ALA A 143 0.55 9.40 14.57
N ILE A 144 1.12 10.17 13.64
CA ILE A 144 0.71 10.21 12.24
C ILE A 144 1.76 9.51 11.38
N TYR A 145 1.32 8.73 10.40
CA TYR A 145 2.20 8.13 9.39
C TYR A 145 1.62 8.32 7.99
N SER A 146 2.23 9.21 7.20
CA SER A 146 1.77 9.56 5.84
C SER A 146 2.91 9.61 4.83
N SER A 147 2.58 9.62 3.53
CA SER A 147 3.55 9.83 2.45
C SER A 147 3.97 11.30 2.28
N GLY A 148 3.15 12.23 2.81
CA GLY A 148 3.48 13.65 2.91
C GLY A 148 4.60 13.89 3.93
N SER A 149 5.43 14.92 3.70
CA SER A 149 6.55 15.22 4.60
C SER A 149 6.06 15.57 6.01
N VAL A 150 6.86 15.27 7.04
CA VAL A 150 6.53 15.63 8.44
C VAL A 150 6.10 17.09 8.57
N GLN A 151 6.79 18.01 7.88
CA GLN A 151 6.43 19.44 7.87
C GLN A 151 5.00 19.68 7.34
N ALA A 152 4.63 19.04 6.23
CA ALA A 152 3.28 19.17 5.66
C ALA A 152 2.21 18.59 6.60
N GLN A 153 2.53 17.49 7.29
CA GLN A 153 1.64 16.91 8.31
C GLN A 153 1.41 17.91 9.46
N GLN A 154 2.48 18.49 10.01
CA GLN A 154 2.39 19.48 11.08
C GLN A 154 1.59 20.72 10.65
N LEU A 155 1.76 21.20 9.43
CA LEU A 155 0.97 22.30 8.88
C LEU A 155 -0.53 21.95 8.80
N LEU A 156 -0.85 20.75 8.32
CA LEU A 156 -2.22 20.26 8.25
C LEU A 156 -2.88 20.23 9.62
N PHE A 157 -2.23 19.62 10.62
CA PHE A 157 -2.79 19.46 11.97
C PHE A 157 -2.74 20.73 12.83
N SER A 158 -1.93 21.74 12.48
CA SER A 158 -1.94 23.04 13.16
C SER A 158 -3.01 24.00 12.63
N HIS A 159 -3.58 23.71 11.45
CA HIS A 159 -4.55 24.58 10.78
C HIS A 159 -5.81 23.83 10.35
N THR A 160 -6.38 23.05 11.26
CA THR A 160 -7.63 22.33 11.01
C THR A 160 -8.84 23.26 11.09
N THR A 161 -10.01 22.79 10.66
CA THR A 161 -11.28 23.50 10.86
C THR A 161 -11.65 23.64 12.34
N GLU A 162 -11.11 22.77 13.19
CA GLU A 162 -11.30 22.73 14.65
C GLU A 162 -10.20 23.49 15.41
N GLY A 163 -9.22 24.06 14.69
CA GLY A 163 -8.07 24.77 15.26
C GLY A 163 -6.78 23.97 15.22
N ASP A 164 -5.83 24.31 16.10
CA ASP A 164 -4.57 23.59 16.23
C ASP A 164 -4.76 22.33 17.10
N VAL A 165 -4.57 21.16 16.51
CA VAL A 165 -4.67 19.86 17.20
C VAL A 165 -3.33 19.16 17.35
N THR A 166 -2.21 19.82 17.01
CA THR A 166 -0.87 19.24 17.09
C THR A 166 -0.51 18.80 18.51
N THR A 167 -1.06 19.45 19.52
CA THR A 167 -0.87 19.10 20.95
C THR A 167 -1.45 17.74 21.34
N LEU A 168 -2.37 17.18 20.54
CA LEU A 168 -2.90 15.84 20.74
C LEU A 168 -1.93 14.77 20.22
N LEU A 169 -1.01 15.11 19.33
CA LEU A 169 -0.12 14.19 18.62
C LEU A 169 1.28 14.16 19.26
N ASP A 170 1.82 12.97 19.44
CA ASP A 170 3.15 12.70 20.02
C ASP A 170 4.24 12.49 18.96
N GLY A 171 3.87 12.29 17.69
CA GLY A 171 4.84 12.02 16.63
C GLY A 171 4.25 12.10 15.23
N TYR A 172 5.16 12.34 14.27
CA TYR A 172 4.87 12.40 12.85
C TYR A 172 5.93 11.59 12.11
N PHE A 173 5.50 10.77 11.18
CA PHE A 173 6.37 9.89 10.41
C PHE A 173 6.03 10.03 8.92
N ASP A 174 7.07 10.08 8.10
CA ASP A 174 6.97 10.04 6.65
C ASP A 174 7.84 8.95 6.04
N ILE A 175 7.88 8.89 4.70
CA ILE A 175 8.68 7.90 3.97
C ILE A 175 10.19 8.04 4.19
N ASN A 176 10.68 9.22 4.56
CA ASN A 176 12.09 9.46 4.81
C ASN A 176 12.46 9.13 6.25
N THR A 177 11.55 9.35 7.21
CA THR A 177 11.81 9.05 8.62
C THR A 177 11.56 7.59 8.99
N ALA A 178 10.56 6.94 8.37
CA ALA A 178 10.17 5.56 8.69
C ALA A 178 10.35 4.59 7.51
N GLY A 179 10.34 5.06 6.26
CA GLY A 179 10.30 4.19 5.07
C GLY A 179 8.89 4.07 4.49
N VAL A 180 8.73 3.24 3.46
CA VAL A 180 7.46 3.10 2.72
C VAL A 180 6.43 2.27 3.49
N LYS A 181 5.14 2.67 3.42
CA LYS A 181 4.04 2.05 4.19
C LYS A 181 3.82 0.56 3.95
N THR A 182 4.33 0.03 2.83
CA THR A 182 4.24 -1.38 2.47
C THR A 182 5.34 -2.24 3.08
N ASP A 183 6.37 -1.62 3.67
CA ASP A 183 7.49 -2.31 4.31
C ASP A 183 7.21 -2.50 5.80
N ALA A 184 7.33 -3.74 6.29
CA ALA A 184 7.16 -4.08 7.69
C ALA A 184 8.18 -3.35 8.58
N ARG A 185 9.40 -3.14 8.08
CA ARG A 185 10.47 -2.44 8.81
C ARG A 185 10.08 -1.01 9.20
N SER A 186 9.23 -0.37 8.40
CA SER A 186 8.76 0.99 8.72
C SER A 186 7.96 1.04 10.01
N TYR A 187 7.20 0.00 10.32
CA TYR A 187 6.43 -0.09 11.56
C TYR A 187 7.30 -0.44 12.76
N GLU A 188 8.41 -1.15 12.55
CA GLU A 188 9.44 -1.38 13.58
C GLU A 188 10.10 -0.05 13.97
N VAL A 189 10.51 0.77 12.99
CA VAL A 189 11.07 2.10 13.24
C VAL A 189 10.10 3.00 14.00
N ILE A 190 8.82 2.99 13.61
CA ILE A 190 7.77 3.77 14.31
C ILE A 190 7.61 3.27 15.75
N SER A 191 7.54 1.95 15.95
CA SER A 191 7.42 1.32 17.27
C SER A 191 8.58 1.68 18.20
N GLU A 192 9.81 1.65 17.71
CA GLU A 192 11.01 2.06 18.45
C GLU A 192 10.94 3.56 18.81
N ALA A 193 10.62 4.41 17.83
CA ALA A 193 10.53 5.85 18.01
C ALA A 193 9.47 6.27 19.03
N ILE A 194 8.32 5.59 19.05
CA ILE A 194 7.29 5.82 20.07
C ILE A 194 7.52 5.00 21.35
N SER A 195 8.51 4.10 21.37
CA SER A 195 8.84 3.22 22.50
C SER A 195 7.63 2.43 23.02
N VAL A 196 6.89 1.78 22.11
CA VAL A 196 5.75 0.91 22.42
C VAL A 196 5.91 -0.39 21.66
N ASP A 197 5.64 -1.52 22.32
CA ASP A 197 5.70 -2.84 21.69
C ASP A 197 4.76 -2.91 20.47
N PRO A 198 5.21 -3.44 19.31
CA PRO A 198 4.38 -3.48 18.11
C PRO A 198 3.00 -4.12 18.30
N SER A 199 2.87 -5.11 19.18
CA SER A 199 1.60 -5.80 19.47
C SER A 199 0.58 -4.93 20.21
N LYS A 200 1.01 -3.79 20.75
CA LYS A 200 0.19 -2.80 21.46
C LYS A 200 -0.06 -1.53 20.65
N ILE A 201 0.35 -1.51 19.37
CA ILE A 201 0.12 -0.40 18.45
C ILE A 201 -1.06 -0.75 17.54
N LEU A 202 -2.06 0.12 17.51
CA LEU A 202 -3.13 0.05 16.52
C LEU A 202 -2.83 1.01 15.36
N PHE A 203 -2.68 0.48 14.14
CA PHE A 203 -2.56 1.31 12.94
C PHE A 203 -3.90 1.41 12.21
N LEU A 204 -4.39 2.63 11.99
CA LEU A 204 -5.60 2.91 11.22
C LEU A 204 -5.23 3.50 9.85
N THR A 205 -5.67 2.83 8.79
CA THR A 205 -5.47 3.23 7.39
C THR A 205 -6.63 2.73 6.53
N ASP A 206 -6.91 3.44 5.45
CA ASP A 206 -7.81 3.06 4.36
C ASP A 206 -7.15 2.09 3.36
N ILE A 207 -5.82 2.02 3.31
CA ILE A 207 -5.08 1.17 2.37
C ILE A 207 -5.15 -0.31 2.79
N VAL A 208 -5.94 -1.09 2.03
CA VAL A 208 -6.15 -2.53 2.28
C VAL A 208 -4.89 -3.38 2.09
N ALA A 209 -4.00 -2.99 1.17
CA ALA A 209 -2.76 -3.73 0.86
C ALA A 209 -1.83 -3.84 2.08
N VAL A 210 -1.72 -2.78 2.88
CA VAL A 210 -0.92 -2.74 4.11
C VAL A 210 -1.46 -3.72 5.14
N LYS A 211 -2.79 -3.78 5.31
CA LYS A 211 -3.47 -4.70 6.25
C LYS A 211 -3.27 -6.17 5.87
N ARG A 212 -3.38 -6.50 4.58
CA ARG A 212 -3.31 -7.89 4.09
C ARG A 212 -1.90 -8.47 4.15
N CYS A 213 -0.88 -7.66 3.86
CA CYS A 213 0.50 -8.12 3.84
C CYS A 213 1.04 -8.43 5.25
N CYS A 214 0.76 -7.55 6.22
CA CYS A 214 1.22 -7.71 7.60
C CYS A 214 0.49 -8.84 8.32
N TYR A 215 -0.84 -8.93 8.18
CA TYR A 215 -1.63 -9.88 8.95
C TYR A 215 -1.44 -11.34 8.50
N TYR A 216 -1.52 -11.61 7.19
CA TYR A 216 -1.46 -12.98 6.70
C TYR A 216 -0.06 -13.60 6.87
N GLY A 217 1.01 -12.85 6.58
CA GLY A 217 2.37 -13.36 6.79
C GLY A 217 2.64 -13.68 8.26
N GLN A 218 2.20 -12.82 9.18
CA GLN A 218 2.41 -12.97 10.62
C GLN A 218 1.52 -14.06 11.24
N SER A 219 0.33 -14.32 10.69
CA SER A 219 -0.58 -15.37 11.19
C SER A 219 -0.11 -16.79 10.89
N LEU A 220 0.85 -16.98 9.98
CA LEU A 220 1.35 -18.30 9.60
C LEU A 220 2.34 -18.89 10.62
N SER A 221 2.33 -20.21 10.78
CA SER A 221 3.34 -20.93 11.57
C SER A 221 4.74 -20.80 10.94
N ASP A 222 5.83 -20.95 11.70
CA ASP A 222 7.19 -20.67 11.19
C ASP A 222 7.56 -21.41 9.88
N PRO A 223 7.19 -22.69 9.66
CA PRO A 223 7.43 -23.37 8.38
C PRO A 223 6.59 -22.80 7.23
N GLU A 224 5.38 -22.31 7.51
CA GLU A 224 4.49 -21.71 6.51
C GLU A 224 4.90 -20.28 6.20
N ARG A 225 5.26 -19.51 7.22
CA ARG A 225 5.77 -18.13 7.12
C ARG A 225 7.04 -18.09 6.27
N ARG A 226 7.99 -18.99 6.51
CA ARG A 226 9.19 -19.12 5.66
C ARG A 226 8.84 -19.41 4.20
N ARG A 227 7.92 -20.35 3.95
CA ARG A 227 7.46 -20.67 2.58
C ARG A 227 6.74 -19.49 1.93
N TYR A 228 5.93 -18.77 2.68
CA TYR A 228 5.26 -17.56 2.23
C TYR A 228 6.27 -16.48 1.83
N HIS A 229 7.25 -16.17 2.68
CA HIS A 229 8.31 -15.21 2.35
C HIS A 229 9.12 -15.62 1.13
N ILE A 230 9.47 -16.90 0.98
CA ILE A 230 10.16 -17.40 -0.23
C ILE A 230 9.30 -17.17 -1.47
N LYS A 231 7.99 -17.44 -1.41
CA LYS A 231 7.08 -17.22 -2.55
C LYS A 231 6.87 -15.74 -2.88
N VAL A 232 6.72 -14.89 -1.87
CA VAL A 232 6.56 -13.44 -2.06
C VAL A 232 7.85 -12.81 -2.58
N ALA A 233 9.03 -13.26 -2.12
CA ALA A 233 10.31 -12.79 -2.63
C ALA A 233 10.51 -13.06 -4.12
N LYS A 234 9.92 -14.14 -4.65
CA LYS A 234 9.90 -14.43 -6.10
C LYS A 234 9.02 -13.47 -6.90
N CYS A 235 8.21 -12.64 -6.25
CA CYS A 235 7.39 -11.64 -6.93
C CYS A 235 8.09 -10.26 -7.02
N GLY A 236 9.36 -10.17 -6.61
CA GLY A 236 10.13 -8.93 -6.66
C GLY A 236 9.55 -7.82 -5.79
N SER A 237 9.45 -6.61 -6.33
CA SER A 237 8.82 -5.44 -5.67
C SER A 237 7.29 -5.55 -5.57
N ASP A 238 6.69 -6.43 -6.35
CA ASP A 238 5.26 -6.46 -6.59
C ASP A 238 4.64 -7.55 -5.71
N ASN A 239 4.36 -7.20 -4.45
CA ASN A 239 3.73 -8.15 -3.53
C ASN A 239 2.34 -8.56 -4.07
N PRO A 240 2.06 -9.88 -4.26
CA PRO A 240 0.79 -10.36 -4.82
C PRO A 240 -0.45 -9.91 -4.07
N LEU A 241 -0.34 -9.65 -2.76
CA LEU A 241 -1.45 -9.16 -1.92
C LEU A 241 -1.61 -7.63 -1.95
N ALA A 242 -0.63 -6.92 -2.51
CA ALA A 242 -0.69 -5.48 -2.73
C ALA A 242 -1.18 -5.09 -4.13
N LEU A 243 -1.23 -6.06 -5.08
CA LEU A 243 -1.77 -5.84 -6.42
C LEU A 243 -3.28 -5.55 -6.37
N SER A 244 -3.69 -4.48 -7.04
CA SER A 244 -5.10 -4.10 -7.18
C SER A 244 -5.80 -4.87 -8.31
N ASP A 245 -7.12 -4.97 -8.24
CA ASP A 245 -7.92 -5.81 -9.14
C ASP A 245 -7.82 -5.41 -10.62
N ASP A 246 -7.58 -4.14 -10.91
CA ASP A 246 -7.41 -3.56 -12.25
C ASP A 246 -6.07 -3.94 -12.91
N GLN A 247 -5.11 -4.43 -12.14
CA GLN A 247 -3.83 -4.89 -12.67
C GLN A 247 -3.91 -6.30 -13.26
N PHE A 248 -4.99 -7.04 -12.99
CA PHE A 248 -5.17 -8.40 -13.46
C PHE A 248 -5.96 -8.45 -14.78
N THR A 249 -5.55 -9.34 -15.68
CA THR A 249 -6.26 -9.63 -16.93
C THR A 249 -6.88 -11.02 -16.90
N ASN A 250 -7.98 -11.17 -17.63
CA ASN A 250 -8.63 -12.46 -17.89
C ASN A 250 -8.21 -13.03 -19.25
N ASP A 251 -7.28 -12.38 -19.95
CA ASP A 251 -6.77 -12.85 -21.23
C ASP A 251 -6.06 -14.18 -21.06
N VAL A 252 -6.63 -15.23 -21.68
CA VAL A 252 -6.10 -16.60 -21.68
C VAL A 252 -4.72 -16.66 -22.33
N GLY A 253 -4.41 -15.74 -23.26
CA GLY A 253 -3.09 -15.64 -23.88
C GLY A 253 -1.97 -15.25 -22.89
N CYS A 254 -2.34 -14.67 -21.74
CA CYS A 254 -1.39 -14.33 -20.68
C CYS A 254 -1.19 -15.44 -19.64
N TYR A 255 -1.86 -16.58 -19.80
CA TYR A 255 -1.71 -17.70 -18.88
C TYR A 255 -0.39 -18.41 -19.13
N PRO A 256 0.23 -19.03 -18.11
CA PRO A 256 1.39 -19.87 -18.30
C PRO A 256 1.08 -20.97 -19.32
N SER A 257 1.97 -21.20 -20.30
CA SER A 257 1.87 -22.35 -21.19
C SER A 257 2.03 -23.62 -20.38
N VAL A 258 1.03 -24.50 -20.43
CA VAL A 258 1.06 -25.80 -19.75
C VAL A 258 0.84 -26.88 -20.80
N ASP A 259 1.83 -27.75 -20.97
CA ASP A 259 1.74 -28.87 -21.89
C ASP A 259 1.10 -30.09 -21.23
N ARG A 260 0.64 -31.03 -22.06
CA ARG A 260 0.07 -32.30 -21.59
C ARG A 260 1.05 -33.09 -20.71
N ALA A 261 2.36 -32.96 -20.98
CA ALA A 261 3.40 -33.56 -20.16
C ALA A 261 3.42 -32.95 -18.75
N ASP A 262 3.36 -31.62 -18.63
CA ASP A 262 3.33 -30.92 -17.34
C ASP A 262 2.12 -31.33 -16.48
N ILE A 263 0.96 -31.48 -17.13
CA ILE A 263 -0.27 -31.94 -16.47
C ILE A 263 -0.09 -33.37 -15.96
N ASN A 264 0.47 -34.25 -16.78
CA ASN A 264 0.72 -35.63 -16.40
C ASN A 264 1.75 -35.73 -15.27
N ASP A 265 2.86 -35.00 -15.36
CA ASP A 265 3.90 -34.99 -14.33
C ASP A 265 3.36 -34.46 -13.01
N TYR A 266 2.59 -33.38 -13.03
CA TYR A 266 2.02 -32.80 -11.82
C TYR A 266 0.89 -33.65 -11.19
N LEU A 267 -0.02 -34.21 -12.00
CA LEU A 267 -1.17 -34.97 -11.50
C LEU A 267 -0.83 -36.43 -11.17
N VAL A 268 0.09 -37.04 -11.94
CA VAL A 268 0.40 -38.48 -11.89
C VAL A 268 1.74 -38.73 -11.21
N HIS A 269 2.79 -38.03 -11.62
CA HIS A 269 4.15 -38.30 -11.11
C HIS A 269 4.55 -37.44 -9.89
N GLY A 270 3.74 -36.42 -9.57
CA GLY A 270 3.95 -35.51 -8.45
C GLY A 270 3.75 -36.18 -7.09
N THR A 271 4.80 -36.17 -6.26
CA THR A 271 4.73 -36.66 -4.88
C THR A 271 4.26 -35.56 -3.96
N SER A 272 3.15 -35.77 -3.26
CA SER A 272 2.66 -34.82 -2.25
C SER A 272 3.67 -34.70 -1.11
N PHE A 273 4.13 -33.48 -0.82
CA PHE A 273 5.09 -33.22 0.27
C PHE A 273 4.53 -33.61 1.65
N VAL A 274 3.20 -33.62 1.79
CA VAL A 274 2.51 -33.92 3.06
C VAL A 274 2.31 -35.42 3.25
N THR A 275 1.99 -36.15 2.17
CA THR A 275 1.61 -37.58 2.27
C THR A 275 2.71 -38.53 1.79
N ARG A 276 3.71 -38.03 1.05
CA ARG A 276 4.83 -38.80 0.45
C ARG A 276 4.43 -39.93 -0.50
N GLU A 277 3.19 -39.94 -0.97
CA GLU A 277 2.66 -40.90 -1.94
C GLU A 277 2.63 -40.28 -3.36
N GLN A 278 2.95 -41.07 -4.38
CA GLN A 278 2.71 -40.74 -5.78
C GLN A 278 1.28 -41.11 -6.17
N LEU A 279 0.64 -40.27 -7.00
CA LEU A 279 -0.79 -40.29 -7.33
C LEU A 279 -1.71 -40.09 -6.12
N LYS A 280 -1.86 -38.81 -5.74
CA LYS A 280 -3.17 -38.15 -5.58
C LYS A 280 -2.94 -36.67 -5.27
N SER A 281 -2.67 -35.87 -6.30
CA SER A 281 -2.99 -34.42 -6.28
C SER A 281 -4.52 -34.24 -6.34
N TYR A 282 -5.25 -34.91 -5.43
CA TYR A 282 -6.71 -34.88 -5.35
C TYR A 282 -7.22 -33.44 -5.18
N LYS A 283 -6.45 -32.62 -4.45
CA LYS A 283 -6.70 -31.18 -4.28
C LYS A 283 -6.74 -30.40 -5.59
N SER A 284 -6.00 -30.82 -6.62
CA SER A 284 -5.95 -30.14 -7.91
C SER A 284 -7.14 -30.49 -8.81
N LEU A 285 -7.67 -31.72 -8.69
CA LEU A 285 -8.98 -32.08 -9.26
C LEU A 285 -10.12 -31.42 -8.49
N GLU A 286 -9.98 -31.28 -7.17
CA GLU A 286 -10.93 -30.55 -6.32
C GLU A 286 -10.98 -29.06 -6.68
N ALA A 287 -9.83 -28.42 -6.90
CA ALA A 287 -9.74 -27.05 -7.39
C ALA A 287 -10.38 -26.88 -8.78
N HIS A 288 -10.18 -27.83 -9.69
CA HIS A 288 -10.88 -27.85 -10.97
C HIS A 288 -12.40 -27.97 -10.80
N ASN A 289 -12.86 -28.83 -9.87
CA ASN A 289 -14.27 -28.97 -9.54
C ASN A 289 -14.86 -27.66 -8.98
N TYR A 290 -14.09 -26.89 -8.20
CA TYR A 290 -14.54 -25.59 -7.69
C TYR A 290 -14.67 -24.51 -8.78
N VAL A 291 -13.78 -24.53 -9.78
CA VAL A 291 -13.91 -23.62 -10.93
C VAL A 291 -15.08 -24.03 -11.81
N THR A 292 -15.23 -25.33 -12.10
CA THR A 292 -16.32 -25.85 -12.95
C THR A 292 -17.69 -25.78 -12.29
N SER A 293 -17.77 -25.83 -10.95
CA SER A 293 -19.02 -25.64 -10.21
C SER A 293 -19.42 -24.16 -10.06
N GLY A 294 -18.57 -23.23 -10.50
CA GLY A 294 -18.76 -21.79 -10.34
C GLY A 294 -18.52 -21.28 -8.91
N LEU A 295 -18.01 -22.13 -8.01
CA LEU A 295 -17.65 -21.72 -6.65
C LEU A 295 -16.43 -20.78 -6.64
N VAL A 296 -15.55 -20.94 -7.62
CA VAL A 296 -14.35 -20.13 -7.83
C VAL A 296 -14.45 -19.46 -9.20
N GLU A 297 -14.31 -18.14 -9.23
CA GLU A 297 -14.29 -17.38 -10.47
C GLU A 297 -13.09 -17.78 -11.34
N PRO A 298 -13.20 -17.65 -12.68
CA PRO A 298 -12.09 -17.88 -13.58
C PRO A 298 -10.83 -17.12 -13.12
N PRO A 299 -9.66 -17.77 -13.15
CA PRO A 299 -8.43 -17.15 -12.69
C PRO A 299 -8.10 -15.91 -13.52
N ARG A 300 -7.46 -14.96 -12.86
CA ARG A 300 -6.97 -13.71 -13.45
C ARG A 300 -5.48 -13.63 -13.22
N VAL A 301 -4.76 -13.10 -14.18
CA VAL A 301 -3.29 -13.18 -14.20
C VAL A 301 -2.65 -11.80 -14.30
N LYS A 302 -1.48 -11.67 -13.69
CA LYS A 302 -0.58 -10.51 -13.86
C LYS A 302 0.82 -11.05 -14.12
N THR A 303 1.38 -10.69 -15.28
CA THR A 303 2.82 -10.87 -15.55
C THR A 303 3.60 -9.77 -14.84
N LEU A 304 4.53 -10.18 -13.99
CA LEU A 304 5.46 -9.33 -13.28
C LEU A 304 6.64 -8.94 -14.18
N ARG A 305 7.43 -7.95 -13.75
CA ARG A 305 8.54 -7.39 -14.54
C ARG A 305 9.65 -8.40 -14.84
N ASP A 306 9.80 -9.41 -14.00
CA ASP A 306 10.79 -10.48 -14.08
C ASP A 306 10.29 -11.71 -14.84
N GLY A 307 9.10 -11.63 -15.44
CA GLY A 307 8.48 -12.73 -16.19
C GLY A 307 7.68 -13.72 -15.33
N ASN A 308 7.71 -13.58 -14.00
CA ASN A 308 6.87 -14.39 -13.13
C ASN A 308 5.39 -14.04 -13.32
N ILE A 309 4.50 -15.03 -13.17
CA ILE A 309 3.06 -14.84 -13.34
C ILE A 309 2.34 -15.06 -12.01
N VAL A 310 1.62 -14.04 -11.56
CA VAL A 310 0.73 -14.13 -10.40
C VAL A 310 -0.66 -14.53 -10.88
N VAL A 311 -1.19 -15.62 -10.35
CA VAL A 311 -2.53 -16.12 -10.64
C VAL A 311 -3.44 -15.92 -9.43
N VAL A 312 -4.62 -15.33 -9.66
CA VAL A 312 -5.60 -14.99 -8.61
C VAL A 312 -7.00 -15.41 -9.04
N SER A 313 -7.71 -16.12 -8.16
CA SER A 313 -9.15 -16.37 -8.31
C SER A 313 -9.92 -15.91 -7.08
N LYS A 314 -11.15 -15.44 -7.29
CA LYS A 314 -12.07 -15.09 -6.21
C LYS A 314 -13.01 -16.26 -5.91
N LEU A 315 -13.49 -16.33 -4.67
CA LEU A 315 -14.54 -17.27 -4.26
C LEU A 315 -15.91 -16.58 -4.35
N ASP A 316 -16.89 -17.20 -5.01
CA ASP A 316 -18.24 -16.67 -5.11
C ASP A 316 -18.94 -16.71 -3.73
N ALA A 317 -19.39 -15.53 -3.28
CA ALA A 317 -20.04 -15.34 -1.99
C ALA A 317 -21.44 -15.94 -1.89
N GLN A 318 -22.18 -16.11 -3.00
CA GLN A 318 -23.56 -16.64 -2.98
C GLN A 318 -23.61 -18.16 -2.74
N GLN A 319 -22.57 -18.90 -3.13
CA GLN A 319 -22.48 -20.35 -2.88
C GLN A 319 -21.85 -20.72 -1.52
N ARG A 320 -21.30 -19.75 -0.76
CA ARG A 320 -20.75 -19.96 0.61
C ARG A 320 -21.76 -20.58 1.58
N LEU A 321 -23.04 -20.24 1.45
CA LEU A 321 -24.12 -20.77 2.32
C LEU A 321 -24.51 -22.21 1.97
N ALA A 322 -24.46 -22.60 0.69
CA ALA A 322 -24.80 -23.95 0.26
C ALA A 322 -23.75 -24.98 0.67
N ALA A 323 -22.46 -24.61 0.64
CA ALA A 323 -21.37 -25.44 1.16
C ALA A 323 -21.49 -25.69 2.68
N TRP A 324 -22.07 -24.75 3.42
CA TRP A 324 -22.32 -24.90 4.86
C TRP A 324 -23.49 -25.85 5.16
N ALA A 325 -24.54 -25.85 4.32
CA ALA A 325 -25.70 -26.71 4.48
C ALA A 325 -25.42 -28.19 4.12
N LEU A 326 -24.59 -28.44 3.10
CA LEU A 326 -24.20 -29.81 2.70
C LEU A 326 -23.21 -30.48 3.67
N SER A 327 -22.43 -29.70 4.43
CA SER A 327 -21.54 -30.22 5.48
C SER A 327 -22.25 -30.50 6.82
N GLN A 328 -23.52 -30.12 6.97
CA GLN A 328 -24.33 -30.33 8.19
C GLN A 328 -25.21 -31.58 8.15
N VAL A 329 -25.42 -32.21 6.99
CA VAL A 329 -26.26 -33.41 6.86
C VAL A 329 -25.44 -34.50 6.21
N HIS A 330 -24.70 -35.28 7.02
CA HIS A 330 -24.41 -36.71 6.82
C HIS A 330 -23.71 -37.23 8.09
N ALA A 331 -24.51 -37.57 9.11
CA ALA A 331 -24.10 -38.45 10.19
C ALA A 331 -25.27 -39.37 10.54
N THR A 332 -25.28 -40.58 9.98
CA THR A 332 -26.10 -41.70 10.48
C THR A 332 -25.21 -42.90 10.75
N ARG A 333 -25.42 -43.49 11.93
CA ARG A 333 -24.62 -44.51 12.59
C ARG A 333 -25.21 -45.91 12.35
N SER A 334 -24.37 -46.90 12.02
CA SER A 334 -24.40 -48.23 12.68
C SER A 334 -23.23 -49.11 12.18
N GLY A 335 -22.21 -49.33 13.01
CA GLY A 335 -21.85 -50.69 13.41
C GLY A 335 -20.38 -50.83 13.81
N ARG A 336 -20.13 -50.81 15.13
CA ARG A 336 -18.87 -51.10 15.87
C ARG A 336 -17.66 -50.17 15.66
N GLY A 337 -17.30 -49.47 16.74
CA GLY A 337 -15.93 -49.01 17.02
C GLY A 337 -15.70 -47.50 17.03
N GLN A 338 -15.97 -46.86 18.18
CA GLN A 338 -15.43 -45.59 18.70
C GLN A 338 -15.33 -44.33 17.80
N PHE A 339 -15.99 -43.26 18.25
CA PHE A 339 -15.92 -41.90 17.70
C PHE A 339 -14.61 -41.19 18.08
N GLN A 340 -13.98 -40.49 17.13
CA GLN A 340 -13.17 -39.30 17.44
C GLN A 340 -13.66 -38.09 16.64
N ARG A 341 -14.06 -37.06 17.38
CA ARG A 341 -14.50 -35.75 16.87
C ARG A 341 -13.24 -34.95 16.52
N ARG A 342 -13.08 -34.49 15.27
CA ARG A 342 -12.19 -33.37 14.94
C ARG A 342 -13.02 -32.27 14.28
N THR A 343 -13.21 -31.20 15.02
CA THR A 343 -13.71 -29.92 14.51
C THR A 343 -12.63 -29.34 13.60
N ILE A 344 -12.91 -29.20 12.31
CA ILE A 344 -12.09 -28.40 11.39
C ILE A 344 -12.73 -27.03 11.32
N VAL A 345 -12.07 -26.03 11.90
CA VAL A 345 -12.41 -24.61 11.70
C VAL A 345 -11.77 -24.21 10.38
N ASN A 346 -12.58 -24.09 9.32
CA ASN A 346 -12.13 -23.58 8.02
C ASN A 346 -12.43 -22.08 7.96
N GLU A 347 -11.41 -21.24 8.12
CA GLU A 347 -11.49 -19.79 7.91
C GLU A 347 -11.13 -19.43 6.46
N THR A 348 -12.15 -18.92 5.77
CA THR A 348 -12.22 -18.21 4.49
C THR A 348 -10.95 -17.52 3.96
N HIS A 349 -10.30 -18.02 2.90
CA HIS A 349 -9.28 -17.26 2.17
C HIS A 349 -9.28 -17.52 0.65
N GLU A 350 -9.15 -16.45 -0.15
CA GLU A 350 -8.74 -16.50 -1.56
C GLU A 350 -7.37 -17.17 -1.66
N TYR A 351 -7.25 -18.19 -2.51
CA TYR A 351 -5.96 -18.84 -2.79
C TYR A 351 -5.27 -18.12 -3.96
N LYS A 352 -4.09 -17.56 -3.70
CA LYS A 352 -3.17 -17.06 -4.74
C LYS A 352 -1.98 -18.03 -4.83
N GLU A 353 -1.73 -18.57 -6.02
CA GLU A 353 -0.63 -19.50 -6.27
C GLU A 353 0.31 -18.92 -7.33
N VAL A 354 1.62 -18.97 -7.09
CA VAL A 354 2.67 -18.53 -8.02
C VAL A 354 3.24 -19.80 -8.66
N LYS A 355 3.16 -19.90 -10.00
CA LYS A 355 3.77 -21.01 -10.76
C LYS A 355 5.04 -20.51 -11.47
N GLU A 356 6.08 -21.34 -11.43
CA GLU A 356 7.29 -21.16 -12.22
C GLU A 356 7.14 -21.89 -13.56
N THR A 357 7.57 -21.25 -14.65
CA THR A 357 7.78 -21.92 -15.94
C THR A 357 9.27 -21.83 -16.25
N PRO A 358 10.01 -22.94 -16.39
CA PRO A 358 11.38 -22.89 -16.87
C PRO A 358 11.38 -22.50 -18.35
N HIS A 359 12.15 -21.48 -18.72
CA HIS A 359 12.47 -21.22 -20.12
C HIS A 359 13.47 -22.28 -20.61
N ASN A 360 13.01 -23.18 -21.49
CA ASN A 360 13.88 -23.98 -22.33
C ASN A 360 14.44 -23.09 -23.46
N THR A 361 15.76 -22.94 -23.50
CA THR A 361 16.52 -22.70 -24.74
C THR A 361 16.90 -24.02 -25.38
#